data_AF-A0AA50KRM6-F1
#
_entry.id   AF-A0AA50KRM6-F1
#
_cell.length_a   1.000
_cell.length_b   1.000
_cell.length_c   1.000
_cell.angle_alpha   90.00
_cell.angle_beta   90.00
_cell.angle_gamma   90.00
#
_symmetry.space_group_name_H-M   'P 1'
#
loop_
_entity.id
_entity.type
_entity.pdbx_description
1 polymer ?
#
loop_
_entity_poly.entity_id
_entity_poly.type
_entity_poly.pdbx_seq_one_letter_code
_entity_poly.pdbx_strand_id
1 'polypeptide(L)'
;MIYTLRPYGGPHAGSLHHVVHAETGAVIRNATRLEVKLWRHCQALEKANRNLQAQLDDMTAERDELDMQLAQQSATSETAI
;
A
#
# COMPACT_ATOMS: atom_id res chain seq x y z
N MET A 1 15.84 0.70 -1.75
CA MET A 1 15.90 2.12 -2.17
C MET A 1 16.68 2.87 -1.10
N ILE A 2 17.86 3.43 -1.41
CA ILE A 2 18.80 3.93 -0.39
C ILE A 2 18.44 5.35 0.09
N TYR A 3 17.52 6.03 -0.59
CA TYR A 3 17.14 7.41 -0.32
C TYR A 3 15.63 7.55 -0.15
N THR A 4 15.20 8.45 0.74
CA THR A 4 13.81 8.82 0.98
C THR A 4 13.66 10.34 1.07
N LEU A 5 12.42 10.82 1.02
CA LEU A 5 12.10 12.25 1.14
C LEU A 5 11.59 12.56 2.53
N ARG A 6 12.21 13.56 3.16
CA ARG A 6 11.79 14.08 4.47
C ARG A 6 11.31 15.52 4.32
N PRO A 7 10.16 15.90 4.92
CA PRO A 7 9.78 17.30 4.99
C PRO A 7 10.84 18.09 5.76
N TYR A 8 11.14 19.31 5.30
CA TYR A 8 12.00 20.23 6.03
C TYR A 8 11.34 20.59 7.37
N GLY A 9 12.12 20.57 8.45
CA GLY A 9 11.64 20.88 9.81
C GLY A 9 11.93 22.30 10.29
N GLY A 10 12.48 23.17 9.43
CA GLY A 10 12.86 24.53 9.80
C GLY A 10 11.76 25.59 9.55
N PRO A 11 12.12 26.89 9.52
CA PRO A 11 11.18 28.02 9.35
C PRO A 11 10.30 27.98 8.10
N HIS A 12 10.60 27.09 7.14
CA HIS A 12 9.85 26.86 5.90
C HIS A 12 9.30 25.44 5.82
N ALA A 13 8.97 24.85 6.96
CA ALA A 13 8.40 23.52 7.05
C ALA A 13 7.14 23.40 6.19
N GLY A 14 7.08 22.36 5.35
CA GLY A 14 5.98 22.10 4.42
C GLY A 14 6.21 22.56 2.98
N SER A 15 7.10 23.53 2.72
CA SER A 15 7.44 24.00 1.36
C SER A 15 8.69 23.35 0.79
N LEU A 16 9.62 22.95 1.65
CA LEU A 16 10.90 22.32 1.28
C LEU A 16 10.94 20.86 1.74
N HIS A 17 11.56 20.00 0.94
CA HIS A 17 11.85 18.61 1.30
C HIS A 17 13.33 18.35 1.05
N HIS A 18 13.89 17.38 1.76
CA HIS A 18 15.25 16.91 1.57
C HIS A 18 15.26 15.48 1.10
N VAL A 19 16.19 15.19 0.19
CA VAL A 19 16.60 13.81 -0.07
C VAL A 19 17.51 13.41 1.08
N VAL A 20 17.08 12.41 1.82
CA VAL A 20 17.81 11.85 2.96
C VAL A 20 18.19 10.41 2.69
N HIS A 21 19.32 9.98 3.23
CA HIS A 21 19.66 8.56 3.25
C HIS A 21 18.66 7.80 4.14
N ALA A 22 18.11 6.71 3.64
CA ALA A 22 17.02 5.98 4.31
C ALA A 22 17.48 5.36 5.64
N GLU A 23 18.71 4.85 5.69
CA GLU A 23 19.23 4.15 6.86
C GLU A 23 19.81 5.10 7.93
N THR A 24 20.56 6.13 7.51
CA THR A 24 21.27 7.03 8.43
C THR A 24 20.47 8.30 8.72
N GLY A 25 19.44 8.62 7.92
CA GLY A 25 18.66 9.85 8.03
C GLY A 25 19.43 11.11 7.64
N ALA A 26 20.67 10.99 7.15
CA ALA A 26 21.51 12.11 6.78
C ALA A 26 20.93 12.86 5.58
N VAL A 27 20.88 14.20 5.67
CA VAL A 27 20.45 15.07 4.57
C VAL A 27 21.55 15.11 3.53
N ILE A 28 21.23 14.73 2.29
CA ILE A 28 22.17 14.73 1.17
C ILE A 28 22.05 16.04 0.41
N ARG A 29 20.81 16.41 0.06
CA ARG A 29 20.51 17.63 -0.70
C ARG A 29 19.05 18.03 -0.56
N ASN A 30 18.76 19.23 -1.05
CA ASN A 30 17.39 19.69 -1.24
C ASN A 30 16.71 18.88 -2.36
N ALA A 31 15.45 18.57 -2.15
CA ALA A 31 14.60 17.95 -3.14
C ALA A 31 14.03 19.01 -4.08
N THR A 32 13.97 18.68 -5.35
CA THR A 32 13.27 19.49 -6.34
C THR A 32 11.76 19.35 -6.17
N ARG A 33 11.01 20.34 -6.68
CA ARG A 33 9.55 20.29 -6.69
C ARG A 33 9.00 19.07 -7.45
N LEU A 34 9.70 18.61 -8.49
CA LEU A 34 9.30 17.43 -9.26
C LEU A 34 9.49 16.13 -8.45
N GLU A 35 10.60 16.00 -7.74
CA GLU A 35 10.85 14.84 -6.86
C GLU A 35 9.80 14.72 -5.75
N VAL A 36 9.44 15.84 -5.12
CA VAL A 36 8.37 15.88 -4.11
C VAL A 36 7.03 15.46 -4.71
N LYS A 37 6.70 15.95 -5.91
CA LYS A 37 5.47 15.56 -6.60
C LYS A 37 5.45 14.07 -6.93
N LEU A 38 6.53 13.54 -7.51
CA LEU A 38 6.62 12.12 -7.86
C LEU A 38 6.51 11.25 -6.62
N TRP A 39 7.19 11.61 -5.53
CA TRP A 39 7.11 10.87 -4.29
C TRP A 39 5.70 10.83 -3.69
N ARG A 40 4.96 11.95 -3.73
CA ARG A 40 3.55 11.95 -3.32
C ARG A 40 2.69 11.04 -4.19
N HIS A 41 2.93 11.02 -5.51
CA HIS A 41 2.24 10.09 -6.41
C HIS A 41 2.61 8.63 -6.10
N CYS A 42 3.88 8.33 -5.84
CA CYS A 42 4.31 6.99 -5.43
C CYS A 42 3.63 6.56 -4.12
N GLN A 43 3.57 7.43 -3.11
CA GLN A 43 2.85 7.13 -1.86
C GLN A 43 1.35 6.90 -2.09
N ALA A 44 0.72 7.69 -2.96
CA ALA A 44 -0.68 7.50 -3.31
C ALA A 44 -0.91 6.16 -4.03
N LEU A 45 -0.02 5.79 -4.96
CA LEU A 45 -0.05 4.51 -5.66
C LEU A 45 0.18 3.34 -4.72
N GLU A 46 1.15 3.41 -3.81
CA GLU A 46 1.39 2.38 -2.79
C GLU A 46 0.17 2.21 -1.87
N LYS A 47 -0.46 3.31 -1.46
CA LYS A 47 -1.70 3.26 -0.67
C LYS A 47 -2.84 2.61 -1.47
N ALA A 48 -3.01 2.98 -2.73
CA ALA A 48 -4.02 2.39 -3.61
C ALA A 48 -3.76 0.89 -3.81
N ASN A 49 -2.51 0.50 -4.00
CA ASN A 49 -2.12 -0.90 -4.15
C ASN A 49 -2.43 -1.72 -2.89
N ARG A 50 -2.10 -1.20 -1.69
CA ARG A 50 -2.49 -1.84 -0.42
C ARG A 50 -4.01 -2.00 -0.27
N ASN A 51 -4.78 -1.00 -0.70
CA ASN A 51 -6.25 -1.07 -0.64
C ASN A 51 -6.80 -2.12 -1.62
N LEU A 52 -6.27 -2.16 -2.84
CA LEU A 52 -6.66 -3.17 -3.84
C LEU A 52 -6.29 -4.58 -3.38
N GLN A 53 -5.12 -4.75 -2.75
CA GLN A 53 -4.73 -6.04 -2.18
C GLN A 53 -5.70 -6.48 -1.08
N ALA A 54 -6.07 -5.58 -0.16
CA ALA A 54 -7.04 -5.90 0.89
C ALA A 54 -8.41 -6.31 0.30
N GLN A 55 -8.89 -5.60 -0.73
CA GLN A 55 -10.14 -5.96 -1.41
C GLN A 55 -10.05 -7.33 -2.10
N LEU A 56 -8.91 -7.65 -2.70
CA LEU A 56 -8.68 -8.95 -3.32
C LEU A 56 -8.67 -10.08 -2.29
N ASP A 57 -8.06 -9.84 -1.12
CA ASP A 57 -8.04 -10.79 -0.01
C ASP A 57 -9.46 -11.04 0.52
N ASP A 58 -10.25 -9.97 0.70
CA ASP A 58 -11.66 -10.05 1.12
C ASP A 58 -12.51 -10.85 0.12
N MET A 59 -12.39 -10.55 -1.18
CA MET A 59 -13.10 -11.28 -2.24
C MET A 59 -12.68 -12.75 -2.34
N THR A 60 -11.41 -13.03 -2.07
CA THR A 60 -10.89 -14.41 -2.06
C THR A 60 -11.50 -15.19 -0.90
N ALA A 61 -11.58 -14.58 0.28
CA ALA A 61 -12.23 -15.20 1.44
C ALA A 61 -13.73 -15.45 1.20
N GLU A 62 -14.44 -14.50 0.60
CA GLU A 62 -15.86 -14.67 0.26
C GLU A 62 -16.06 -15.82 -0.74
N ARG A 63 -15.22 -15.90 -1.77
CA ARG A 63 -15.26 -17.01 -2.74
C ARG A 63 -15.04 -18.35 -2.03
N ASP A 64 -14.02 -18.45 -1.18
CA ASP A 64 -13.68 -19.69 -0.49
C ASP A 64 -14.80 -20.14 0.47
N GLU A 65 -15.50 -19.19 1.09
CA GLU A 65 -16.69 -19.48 1.91
C GLU A 65 -17.84 -20.01 1.05
N LEU A 66 -18.13 -19.39 -0.10
CA LEU A 66 -19.17 -19.85 -1.01
C LEU A 66 -18.86 -21.24 -1.57
N ASP A 67 -17.60 -21.51 -1.94
CA ASP A 67 -17.16 -22.83 -2.41
C ASP A 67 -17.34 -23.90 -1.32
N MET A 68 -17.07 -23.56 -0.06
CA MET A 68 -17.33 -24.47 1.08
C MET A 68 -18.82 -24.73 1.28
N GLN A 69 -19.66 -23.69 1.20
CA GLN A 69 -21.12 -23.85 1.33
C GLN A 69 -21.68 -24.71 0.19
N LEU A 70 -21.21 -24.51 -1.04
CA LEU A 70 -21.60 -25.34 -2.19
C LEU A 70 -21.19 -26.81 -2.01
N ALA A 71 -19.96 -27.05 -1.54
CA ALA A 71 -19.48 -28.40 -1.26
C ALA A 71 -20.28 -29.09 -0.14
N GLN A 72 -20.70 -28.34 0.87
CA GLN A 72 -21.57 -28.87 1.94
C GLN A 72 -22.96 -29.21 1.40
N GLN A 73 -23.56 -28.32 0.59
CA GLN A 73 -24.88 -28.55 0.00
C GLN A 73 -24.89 -29.79 -0.93
N SER A 74 -23.87 -29.96 -1.78
CA SER A 74 -23.78 -31.14 -2.64
C SER A 74 -23.62 -32.43 -1.83
N ALA A 75 -22.79 -32.43 -0.80
CA ALA A 75 -22.60 -33.60 0.08
C ALA A 75 -23.87 -33.98 0.87
N THR A 76 -24.65 -33.01 1.35
CA THR A 76 -25.94 -33.27 2.00
C THR A 76 -27.01 -33.80 1.05
N SER A 77 -26.91 -33.46 -0.23
CA SER A 77 -27.86 -33.92 -1.26
C SER A 77 -27.61 -35.38 -1.65
N GLU A 78 -26.35 -35.82 -1.68
CA GLU A 78 -25.97 -37.22 -1.98
C GLU A 78 -26.25 -38.20 -0.83
N THR A 79 -26.33 -37.72 0.42
CA THR A 79 -26.62 -38.57 1.59
C THR A 79 -28.11 -38.74 1.88
N ALA A 80 -28.97 -38.00 1.19
CA ALA A 80 -30.43 -38.03 1.37
C ALA A 80 -31.17 -38.96 0.37
N ILE A 81 -30.44 -39.70 -0.48
CA ILE A 81 -30.95 -40.69 -1.44
C ILE A 81 -30.50 -42.08 -1.01
#